data_AF-A0A212DDW7-F1
#
_entry.id   AF-A0A212DDW7-F1
#
_cell.length_a   1.000
_cell.length_b   1.000
_cell.length_c   1.000
_cell.angle_alpha   90.00
_cell.angle_beta   90.00
_cell.angle_gamma   90.00
#
_symmetry.space_group_name_H-M   'P 1'
#
loop_
_entity.id
_entity.type
_entity.pdbx_description
1 polymer ?
#
loop_
_entity_poly.entity_id
_entity_poly.type
_entity_poly.pdbx_seq_one_letter_code
_entity_poly.pdbx_strand_id
1 'polypeptide(L)'
;MITILTFITTIFIITFLIVLTITFILTFIIMTIITFTITIFIIITFIIALLLVAALAGLGLGLSLIFIAVYLIRFCCCRPPEPPGAKSPPPGGGCITWNCIAALLVGCAGIGIGFYGNSETSDGVSQLSSALLHANHTLTAIDHLVRRPGTGQTPDPHPDCFPTPGQRNPHPTLHETGSELRAETPGSECQVLEMVERLDEAVRTELTTLEEVLTQRMELVAAARGARRQAETMAQQLQGLAFWRGVPLSPLQVAEDVSFVEEYRWLAYVLLLLLELLVCLFTLLGLARQSKWLVIVMTVMSLLVLVLSWGSMGLEAATAVGLSDFCSSPDSYILNLTQEETGLSSDILNYYFLCNQAVSNPFQQRLTLSQRALANIHSQLQGLEREAVPQFPSAQKPVLSLEETLNVTEGSFHQLVALLHCRGLHKVTPVPLPKLCSQGSLCLDPET
;
A
#
# COMPACT_ATOMS: atom_id res chain seq x y z
N MET A 1 -34.52 -65.38 -9.01
CA MET A 1 -34.58 -64.39 -7.92
C MET A 1 -33.41 -63.40 -7.99
N ILE A 2 -32.16 -63.88 -7.96
CA ILE A 2 -30.95 -63.03 -8.02
C ILE A 2 -30.91 -62.15 -9.28
N THR A 3 -31.17 -62.70 -10.48
CA THR A 3 -31.15 -61.94 -11.75
C THR A 3 -32.19 -60.82 -11.83
N ILE A 4 -33.36 -61.03 -11.21
CA ILE A 4 -34.43 -60.02 -11.17
C ILE A 4 -34.04 -58.90 -10.21
N LEU A 5 -33.48 -59.26 -9.05
CA LEU A 5 -32.99 -58.30 -8.07
C LEU A 5 -31.87 -57.44 -8.65
N THR A 6 -30.90 -58.03 -9.36
CA THR A 6 -29.81 -57.30 -10.02
C THR A 6 -30.30 -56.38 -11.13
N PHE A 7 -31.36 -56.77 -11.85
CA PHE A 7 -31.98 -55.92 -12.87
C PHE A 7 -32.68 -54.70 -12.25
N ILE A 8 -33.45 -54.91 -11.17
CA ILE A 8 -34.14 -53.84 -10.44
C ILE A 8 -33.14 -52.86 -9.83
N THR A 9 -32.06 -53.35 -9.21
CA THR A 9 -31.01 -52.48 -8.64
C THR A 9 -30.29 -51.69 -9.73
N THR A 10 -30.04 -52.28 -10.90
CA THR A 10 -29.42 -51.57 -12.04
C THR A 10 -30.33 -50.45 -12.54
N ILE A 11 -31.64 -50.69 -12.70
CA ILE A 11 -32.60 -49.64 -13.08
C ILE A 11 -32.66 -48.53 -12.05
N PHE A 12 -32.68 -48.88 -10.76
CA PHE A 12 -32.69 -47.90 -9.68
C PHE A 12 -31.44 -47.03 -9.70
N ILE A 13 -30.25 -47.63 -9.86
CA ILE A 13 -28.97 -46.92 -9.97
C ILE A 13 -28.97 -46.00 -11.19
N ILE A 14 -29.39 -46.49 -12.37
CA ILE A 14 -29.44 -45.68 -13.59
C ILE A 14 -30.40 -44.50 -13.41
N THR A 15 -31.59 -44.73 -12.88
CA THR A 15 -32.58 -43.68 -12.62
C THR A 15 -32.04 -42.65 -11.62
N PHE A 16 -31.42 -43.11 -10.54
CA PHE A 16 -30.79 -42.24 -9.55
C PHE A 16 -29.66 -41.39 -10.17
N LEU A 17 -28.79 -42.00 -10.99
CA LEU A 17 -27.71 -41.29 -11.70
C LEU A 17 -28.26 -40.27 -12.70
N ILE A 18 -29.35 -40.60 -13.42
CA ILE A 18 -30.02 -39.67 -14.33
C ILE A 18 -30.60 -38.49 -13.55
N VAL A 19 -31.31 -38.75 -12.44
CA VAL A 19 -31.85 -37.68 -11.60
C VAL A 19 -30.73 -36.81 -11.04
N LEU A 20 -29.66 -37.42 -10.50
CA LEU A 20 -28.51 -36.69 -9.96
C LEU A 20 -27.82 -35.81 -11.02
N THR A 21 -27.61 -36.34 -12.23
CA THR A 21 -27.00 -35.59 -13.33
C THR A 21 -27.90 -34.46 -13.82
N ILE A 22 -29.22 -34.69 -13.96
CA ILE A 22 -30.18 -33.63 -14.31
C ILE A 22 -30.20 -32.55 -13.23
N THR A 23 -30.26 -32.92 -11.95
CA THR A 23 -30.22 -31.96 -10.84
C THR A 23 -28.92 -31.16 -10.85
N PHE A 24 -27.77 -31.82 -11.04
CA PHE A 24 -26.48 -31.15 -11.14
C PHE A 24 -26.44 -30.15 -12.31
N ILE A 25 -26.84 -30.58 -13.51
CA ILE A 25 -26.89 -29.72 -14.70
C ILE A 25 -27.84 -28.54 -14.46
N LEU A 26 -29.03 -28.78 -13.91
CA LEU A 26 -30.00 -27.74 -13.60
C LEU A 26 -29.43 -26.73 -12.59
N THR A 27 -28.79 -27.19 -11.51
CA THR A 27 -28.15 -26.30 -10.53
C THR A 27 -27.02 -25.49 -11.14
N PHE A 28 -26.19 -26.10 -12.00
CA PHE A 28 -25.11 -25.41 -12.69
C PHE A 28 -25.65 -24.32 -13.64
N ILE A 29 -26.70 -24.64 -14.41
CA ILE A 29 -27.37 -23.68 -15.30
C ILE A 29 -27.97 -22.53 -14.48
N ILE A 30 -28.69 -22.83 -13.38
CA ILE A 30 -29.29 -21.83 -12.52
C ILE A 30 -28.21 -20.92 -11.92
N MET A 31 -27.13 -21.47 -11.38
CA MET A 31 -26.02 -20.67 -10.83
C MET A 31 -25.37 -19.79 -11.89
N THR A 32 -25.14 -20.31 -13.09
CA THR A 32 -24.59 -19.53 -14.22
C THR A 32 -25.51 -18.38 -14.60
N ILE A 33 -26.83 -18.63 -14.69
CA ILE A 33 -27.83 -17.59 -14.98
C ILE A 33 -27.83 -16.53 -13.86
N ILE A 34 -27.81 -16.94 -12.59
CA ILE A 34 -27.77 -16.03 -11.44
C ILE A 34 -26.51 -15.17 -11.47
N THR A 35 -25.33 -15.77 -11.67
CA THR A 35 -24.08 -15.01 -11.77
C THR A 35 -24.14 -14.01 -12.92
N PHE A 36 -24.59 -14.44 -14.10
CA PHE A 36 -24.71 -13.56 -15.26
C PHE A 36 -25.69 -12.40 -15.04
N THR A 37 -26.85 -12.67 -14.42
CA THR A 37 -27.84 -11.61 -14.11
C THR A 37 -27.31 -10.64 -13.05
N ILE A 38 -26.61 -11.11 -12.02
CA ILE A 38 -25.97 -10.25 -11.02
C ILE A 38 -24.89 -9.39 -11.66
N THR A 39 -24.02 -9.97 -12.50
CA THR A 39 -22.97 -9.22 -13.20
C THR A 39 -23.57 -8.13 -14.09
N ILE A 40 -24.61 -8.47 -14.86
CA ILE A 40 -25.33 -7.47 -15.68
C ILE A 40 -25.94 -6.38 -14.80
N PHE A 41 -26.58 -6.74 -13.69
CA PHE A 41 -27.19 -5.77 -12.79
C PHE A 41 -26.16 -4.80 -12.19
N ILE A 42 -24.99 -5.30 -11.78
CA ILE A 42 -23.88 -4.46 -11.28
C ILE A 42 -23.38 -3.53 -12.37
N ILE A 43 -23.13 -4.04 -13.58
CA ILE A 43 -22.68 -3.24 -14.73
C ILE A 43 -23.70 -2.14 -15.05
N ILE A 44 -24.98 -2.47 -15.11
CA ILE A 44 -26.05 -1.50 -15.37
C ILE A 44 -26.08 -0.43 -14.28
N THR A 45 -26.02 -0.83 -13.01
CA THR A 45 -26.04 0.11 -11.89
C THR A 45 -24.83 1.06 -11.93
N PHE A 46 -23.64 0.55 -12.23
CA PHE A 46 -22.43 1.35 -12.40
C PHE A 46 -22.55 2.33 -13.56
N ILE A 47 -23.06 1.88 -14.72
CA ILE A 47 -23.32 2.75 -15.87
C ILE A 47 -24.34 3.83 -15.51
N ILE A 48 -25.41 3.50 -14.78
CA ILE A 48 -26.42 4.47 -14.33
C ILE A 48 -25.78 5.51 -13.41
N ALA A 49 -24.90 5.12 -12.48
CA ALA A 49 -24.20 6.05 -11.60
C ALA A 49 -23.31 7.02 -12.39
N LEU A 50 -22.52 6.52 -13.34
CA LEU A 50 -21.68 7.36 -14.21
C LEU A 50 -22.52 8.29 -15.09
N LEU A 51 -23.61 7.78 -15.67
CA LEU A 51 -24.54 8.58 -16.46
C LEU A 51 -25.23 9.65 -15.61
N LEU A 52 -25.55 9.36 -14.34
CA LEU A 52 -26.14 10.32 -13.41
C LEU A 52 -25.14 11.44 -13.10
N VAL A 53 -23.88 11.12 -12.80
CA VAL A 53 -22.82 12.11 -12.57
C VAL A 53 -22.63 12.99 -13.81
N ALA A 54 -22.52 12.37 -14.99
CA ALA A 54 -22.41 13.09 -16.26
C ALA A 54 -23.64 13.96 -16.54
N ALA A 55 -24.84 13.48 -16.22
CA ALA A 55 -26.09 14.23 -16.38
C ALA A 55 -26.19 15.40 -15.41
N LEU A 56 -25.73 15.26 -14.17
CA LEU A 56 -25.70 16.36 -13.20
C LEU A 56 -24.71 17.44 -13.61
N ALA A 57 -23.51 17.06 -14.07
CA ALA A 57 -22.54 17.98 -14.62
C ALA A 57 -23.07 18.68 -15.89
N GLY A 58 -23.70 17.92 -16.79
CA GLY A 58 -24.32 18.44 -18.00
C GLY A 58 -25.52 19.35 -17.72
N LEU A 59 -26.34 19.04 -16.72
CA LEU A 59 -27.46 19.87 -16.27
C LEU A 59 -26.93 21.18 -15.69
N GLY A 60 -25.90 21.11 -14.86
CA GLY A 60 -25.23 22.29 -14.30
C GLY A 60 -24.68 23.20 -15.39
N LEU A 61 -23.91 22.65 -16.34
CA LEU A 61 -23.43 23.38 -17.51
C LEU A 61 -24.60 23.97 -18.32
N GLY A 62 -25.63 23.17 -18.60
CA GLY A 62 -26.81 23.59 -19.36
C GLY A 62 -27.56 24.75 -18.69
N LEU A 63 -27.77 24.69 -17.38
CA LEU A 63 -28.36 25.78 -16.60
C LEU A 63 -27.48 27.04 -16.66
N SER A 64 -26.16 26.90 -16.47
CA SER A 64 -25.24 28.04 -16.61
C SER A 64 -25.29 28.68 -18.00
N LEU A 65 -25.36 27.87 -19.07
CA LEU A 65 -25.50 28.35 -20.45
C LEU A 65 -26.84 29.05 -20.68
N ILE A 66 -27.94 28.55 -20.11
CA ILE A 66 -29.26 29.19 -20.17
C ILE A 66 -29.21 30.56 -19.48
N PHE A 67 -28.59 30.65 -18.30
CA PHE A 67 -28.41 31.93 -17.60
C PHE A 67 -27.59 32.92 -18.43
N ILE A 68 -26.49 32.47 -19.05
CA ILE A 68 -25.66 33.29 -19.95
C ILE A 68 -26.48 33.73 -21.17
N ALA A 69 -27.25 32.84 -21.78
CA ALA A 69 -28.09 33.16 -22.94
C ALA A 69 -29.16 34.20 -22.59
N VAL A 70 -29.85 34.05 -21.46
CA VAL A 70 -30.82 35.03 -20.97
C VAL A 70 -30.15 36.38 -20.70
N TYR A 71 -28.96 36.37 -20.09
CA TYR A 71 -28.17 37.59 -19.87
C TYR A 71 -27.82 38.28 -21.19
N LEU A 72 -27.30 37.54 -22.18
CA LEU A 72 -26.94 38.06 -23.49
C LEU A 72 -28.16 38.61 -24.25
N ILE A 73 -29.30 37.90 -24.22
CA ILE A 73 -30.55 38.37 -24.83
C ILE A 73 -31.01 39.67 -24.17
N ARG A 74 -31.00 39.77 -22.83
CA ARG A 74 -31.36 41.01 -22.12
C ARG A 74 -30.39 42.15 -22.40
N PHE A 75 -29.09 41.85 -22.46
CA PHE A 75 -28.05 42.84 -22.76
C PHE A 75 -28.15 43.37 -24.20
N CYS A 76 -28.44 42.49 -25.16
CA CYS A 76 -28.53 42.83 -26.59
C CYS A 76 -29.89 43.43 -26.97
N CYS A 77 -31.01 42.95 -26.40
CA CYS A 77 -32.36 43.35 -26.80
C CYS A 77 -32.99 44.43 -25.91
N CYS A 78 -32.50 44.68 -24.69
CA CYS A 78 -33.06 45.69 -23.77
C CYS A 78 -32.21 46.96 -23.61
N ARG A 79 -31.19 47.18 -24.46
CA ARG A 79 -30.51 48.48 -24.55
C ARG A 79 -31.23 49.37 -25.58
N PRO A 80 -32.05 50.35 -25.18
CA PRO A 80 -32.53 51.36 -26.12
C PRO A 80 -31.32 52.17 -26.66
N PRO A 81 -31.27 52.50 -27.96
CA PRO A 81 -30.27 53.42 -28.48
C PRO A 81 -30.43 54.77 -27.77
N GLU A 82 -29.38 55.27 -27.12
CA GLU A 82 -29.41 56.61 -26.51
C GLU A 82 -29.59 57.67 -27.60
N PRO A 83 -30.63 58.51 -27.53
CA PRO A 83 -30.69 59.71 -28.35
C PRO A 83 -29.59 60.68 -27.88
N PRO A 84 -28.90 61.38 -28.81
CA PRO A 84 -27.84 62.31 -28.44
C PRO A 84 -28.44 63.49 -27.65
N GLY A 85 -28.28 63.48 -26.31
CA GLY A 85 -28.56 64.64 -25.45
C GLY A 85 -29.40 64.43 -24.18
N ALA A 86 -29.84 63.23 -23.82
CA ALA A 86 -30.64 63.02 -22.60
C ALA A 86 -29.76 62.92 -21.33
N LYS A 87 -30.00 63.81 -20.35
CA LYS A 87 -29.28 63.93 -19.06
C LYS A 87 -29.90 63.12 -17.90
N SER A 88 -30.77 62.15 -18.14
CA SER A 88 -31.38 61.33 -17.08
C SER A 88 -30.97 59.86 -17.19
N PRO A 89 -30.53 59.22 -16.08
CA PRO A 89 -30.19 57.80 -16.09
C PRO A 89 -31.46 56.95 -16.27
N PRO A 90 -31.46 55.91 -17.12
CA PRO A 90 -32.65 55.12 -17.38
C PRO A 90 -33.08 54.27 -16.15
N PRO A 91 -34.38 54.09 -15.86
CA PRO A 91 -34.87 53.40 -14.65
C PRO A 91 -34.72 51.86 -14.66
N GLY A 92 -34.04 51.27 -15.65
CA GLY A 92 -33.98 49.82 -15.88
C GLY A 92 -32.70 49.12 -15.39
N GLY A 93 -31.74 49.84 -14.82
CA GLY A 93 -30.40 49.33 -14.49
C GLY A 93 -30.33 48.32 -13.34
N GLY A 94 -31.36 48.24 -12.48
CA GLY A 94 -31.34 47.38 -11.28
C GLY A 94 -31.21 45.90 -11.59
N CYS A 95 -31.91 45.39 -12.61
CA CYS A 95 -31.96 43.95 -12.92
C CYS A 95 -30.61 43.42 -13.44
N ILE A 96 -29.87 44.19 -14.23
CA ILE A 96 -28.54 43.81 -14.74
C ILE A 96 -27.53 43.82 -13.59
N THR A 97 -27.55 44.85 -12.75
CA THR A 97 -26.65 44.96 -11.60
C THR A 97 -26.88 43.82 -10.59
N TRP A 98 -28.13 43.49 -10.28
CA TRP A 98 -28.46 42.36 -9.40
C TRP A 98 -28.05 41.01 -9.97
N ASN A 99 -28.21 40.78 -11.28
CA ASN A 99 -27.72 39.56 -11.93
C ASN A 99 -26.19 39.46 -11.89
N CYS A 100 -25.47 40.57 -12.08
CA CYS A 100 -24.02 40.60 -11.95
C CYS A 100 -23.56 40.33 -10.50
N ILE A 101 -24.25 40.89 -9.51
CA ILE A 101 -23.96 40.62 -8.08
C ILE A 101 -24.21 39.15 -7.75
N ALA A 102 -25.33 38.58 -8.20
CA ALA A 102 -25.63 37.17 -7.98
C ALA A 102 -24.59 36.24 -8.65
N ALA A 103 -24.22 36.53 -9.90
CA ALA A 103 -23.19 35.76 -10.60
C ALA A 103 -21.82 35.86 -9.92
N LEU A 104 -21.45 37.04 -9.40
CA LEU A 104 -20.22 37.22 -8.65
C LEU A 104 -20.23 36.43 -7.34
N LEU A 105 -21.34 36.45 -6.59
CA LEU A 105 -21.46 35.70 -5.34
C LEU A 105 -21.37 34.19 -5.56
N VAL A 106 -22.06 33.68 -6.59
CA VAL A 106 -22.01 32.26 -6.96
C VAL A 106 -20.60 31.86 -7.43
N GLY A 107 -19.95 32.70 -8.24
CA GLY A 107 -18.58 32.47 -8.69
C GLY A 107 -17.58 32.45 -7.52
N CYS A 108 -17.66 33.42 -6.61
CA CYS A 108 -16.80 33.45 -5.42
C CYS A 108 -17.04 32.24 -4.50
N ALA A 109 -18.29 31.82 -4.33
CA ALA A 109 -18.62 30.61 -3.57
C ALA A 109 -18.04 29.35 -4.24
N GLY A 110 -18.18 29.23 -5.57
CA GLY A 110 -17.61 28.14 -6.35
C GLY A 110 -16.08 28.06 -6.24
N ILE A 111 -15.39 29.20 -6.36
CA ILE A 111 -13.94 29.28 -6.18
C ILE A 111 -13.54 28.84 -4.77
N GLY A 112 -14.26 29.30 -3.74
CA GLY A 112 -13.99 28.94 -2.34
C GLY A 112 -14.17 27.44 -2.08
N ILE A 113 -15.27 26.85 -2.57
CA ILE A 113 -15.53 25.40 -2.47
C ILE A 113 -14.47 24.62 -3.23
N GLY A 114 -14.08 25.05 -4.43
CA GLY A 114 -13.05 24.40 -5.23
C GLY A 114 -11.68 24.41 -4.57
N PHE A 115 -11.27 25.54 -3.99
CA PHE A 115 -10.02 25.63 -3.22
C PHE A 115 -10.06 24.73 -1.98
N TYR A 116 -11.16 24.74 -1.24
CA TYR A 116 -11.34 23.91 -0.05
C TYR A 116 -11.29 22.41 -0.38
N GLY A 117 -12.06 21.97 -1.38
CA GLY A 117 -12.04 20.57 -1.82
C GLY A 117 -10.65 20.13 -2.26
N ASN A 118 -9.95 20.97 -3.04
CA ASN A 118 -8.60 20.67 -3.51
C ASN A 118 -7.56 20.58 -2.37
N SER A 119 -7.68 21.40 -1.32
CA SER A 119 -6.79 21.31 -0.16
C SER A 119 -7.04 20.06 0.67
N GLU A 120 -8.30 19.68 0.90
CA GLU A 120 -8.62 18.44 1.64
C GLU A 120 -8.10 17.19 0.91
N THR A 121 -8.28 17.12 -0.42
CA THR A 121 -7.72 16.03 -1.22
C THR A 121 -6.19 15.99 -1.12
N SER A 122 -5.54 17.15 -1.21
CA SER A 122 -4.08 17.26 -1.10
C SER A 122 -3.56 16.86 0.29
N ASP A 123 -4.26 17.22 1.35
CA ASP A 123 -3.92 16.82 2.71
C ASP A 123 -4.08 15.30 2.91
N GLY A 124 -5.09 14.69 2.32
CA GLY A 124 -5.26 13.22 2.32
C GLY A 124 -4.13 12.50 1.57
N VAL A 125 -3.78 12.97 0.37
CA VAL A 125 -2.72 12.38 -0.46
C VAL A 125 -1.32 12.58 0.14
N SER A 126 -1.04 13.76 0.70
CA SER A 126 0.25 14.03 1.37
C SER A 126 0.44 13.17 2.63
N GLN A 127 -0.62 12.91 3.39
CA GLN A 127 -0.59 11.98 4.52
C GLN A 127 -0.33 10.54 4.07
N LEU A 128 -0.93 10.11 2.95
CA LEU A 128 -0.64 8.82 2.33
C LEU A 128 0.84 8.72 1.93
N SER A 129 1.36 9.70 1.19
CA SER A 129 2.77 9.73 0.77
C SER A 129 3.74 9.73 1.96
N SER A 130 3.45 10.53 2.99
CA SER A 130 4.24 10.56 4.24
C SER A 130 4.24 9.21 4.97
N ALA A 131 3.09 8.52 5.03
CA ALA A 131 3.01 7.20 5.65
C ALA A 131 3.79 6.14 4.85
N LEU A 132 3.75 6.20 3.51
CA LEU A 132 4.53 5.32 2.64
C LEU A 132 6.04 5.58 2.78
N LEU A 133 6.45 6.85 2.88
CA LEU A 133 7.83 7.22 3.19
C LEU A 133 8.26 6.74 4.58
N HIS A 134 7.39 6.85 5.58
CA HIS A 134 7.64 6.32 6.91
C HIS A 134 7.74 4.79 6.91
N ALA A 135 6.95 4.10 6.07
CA ALA A 135 7.06 2.66 5.84
C ALA A 135 8.43 2.31 5.28
N ASN A 136 8.86 3.02 4.25
CA ASN A 136 10.17 2.83 3.66
C ASN A 136 11.30 3.06 4.69
N HIS A 137 11.24 4.16 5.45
CA HIS A 137 12.23 4.41 6.51
C HIS A 137 12.22 3.35 7.61
N THR A 138 11.06 2.85 8.00
CA THR A 138 10.97 1.78 9.01
C THR A 138 11.58 0.49 8.48
N LEU A 139 11.31 0.13 7.22
CA LEU A 139 11.90 -1.04 6.57
C LEU A 139 13.42 -0.90 6.42
N THR A 140 13.93 0.27 6.02
CA THR A 140 15.38 0.54 5.94
C THR A 140 16.06 0.63 7.32
N ALA A 141 15.37 1.13 8.35
CA ALA A 141 15.91 1.17 9.71
C ALA A 141 16.00 -0.25 10.31
N ILE A 142 15.01 -1.10 10.02
CA ILE A 142 15.08 -2.53 10.33
C ILE A 142 16.28 -3.15 9.60
N ASP A 143 16.52 -2.81 8.32
CA ASP A 143 17.70 -3.27 7.59
C ASP A 143 19.03 -2.89 8.28
N HIS A 144 19.16 -1.62 8.68
CA HIS A 144 20.38 -1.11 9.32
C HIS A 144 20.61 -1.66 10.73
N LEU A 145 19.56 -1.83 11.54
CA LEU A 145 19.66 -2.42 12.88
C LEU A 145 20.10 -3.87 12.84
N VAL A 146 19.83 -4.55 11.73
CA VAL A 146 20.20 -5.93 11.50
C VAL A 146 21.65 -6.07 11.02
N ARG A 147 22.19 -5.06 10.32
CA ARG A 147 23.55 -5.06 9.75
C ARG A 147 24.68 -4.78 10.76
N ARG A 148 24.39 -4.43 12.01
CA ARG A 148 25.41 -4.19 13.06
C ARG A 148 25.25 -5.14 14.25
N PRO A 149 26.01 -6.23 14.31
CA PRO A 149 26.32 -6.87 15.57
C PRO A 149 27.26 -5.95 16.38
N GLY A 150 27.09 -5.95 17.70
CA GLY A 150 27.83 -5.11 18.64
C GLY A 150 29.35 -5.13 18.47
N THR A 151 29.95 -4.03 18.89
CA THR A 151 31.38 -3.73 18.97
C THR A 151 32.26 -4.90 19.46
N GLY A 152 33.26 -5.27 18.65
CA GLY A 152 34.43 -6.04 19.08
C GLY A 152 34.78 -7.19 18.13
N GLN A 153 35.78 -6.96 17.27
CA GLN A 153 36.47 -7.96 16.42
C GLN A 153 35.67 -8.53 15.23
N THR A 154 35.82 -7.89 14.07
CA THR A 154 35.28 -8.30 12.76
C THR A 154 36.17 -9.34 12.06
N PRO A 155 35.69 -10.54 11.70
CA PRO A 155 36.04 -11.19 10.45
C PRO A 155 35.27 -10.52 9.29
N ASP A 156 35.83 -10.57 8.09
CA ASP A 156 35.29 -9.91 6.89
C ASP A 156 33.83 -10.30 6.58
N PRO A 157 33.00 -9.36 6.04
CA PRO A 157 31.59 -9.61 5.75
C PRO A 157 31.38 -10.57 4.56
N HIS A 158 30.30 -11.36 4.65
CA HIS A 158 29.92 -12.38 3.67
C HIS A 158 29.55 -11.78 2.29
N PRO A 159 30.03 -12.34 1.16
CA PRO A 159 29.86 -11.77 -0.18
C PRO A 159 28.42 -11.74 -0.70
N ASP A 160 27.51 -12.56 -0.15
CA ASP A 160 26.09 -12.57 -0.54
C ASP A 160 25.25 -11.49 0.19
N CYS A 161 25.81 -10.82 1.21
CA CYS A 161 25.15 -9.73 1.94
C CYS A 161 25.46 -8.32 1.36
N PHE A 162 26.31 -8.25 0.33
CA PHE A 162 26.61 -7.05 -0.44
C PHE A 162 26.81 -7.43 -1.92
N PRO A 163 26.01 -6.93 -2.87
CA PRO A 163 26.34 -7.10 -4.27
C PRO A 163 27.67 -6.37 -4.56
N THR A 164 28.68 -7.10 -5.03
CA THR A 164 29.98 -6.54 -5.41
C THR A 164 29.79 -5.52 -6.55
N PRO A 165 30.46 -4.35 -6.54
CA PRO A 165 30.38 -3.43 -7.66
C PRO A 165 31.06 -4.06 -8.87
N GLY A 166 30.28 -4.34 -9.92
CA GLY A 166 30.83 -4.71 -11.23
C GLY A 166 31.82 -3.66 -11.71
N GLN A 167 33.01 -4.12 -12.09
CA GLN A 167 34.14 -3.33 -12.56
C GLN A 167 33.71 -2.43 -13.74
N ARG A 168 33.70 -1.12 -13.51
CA ARG A 168 33.37 -0.08 -14.51
C ARG A 168 34.46 -0.07 -15.61
N ASN A 169 34.09 -0.43 -16.84
CA ASN A 169 34.88 -0.06 -18.03
C ASN A 169 34.78 1.47 -18.26
N PRO A 170 35.86 2.17 -18.64
CA PRO A 170 35.83 3.61 -18.80
C PRO A 170 35.52 4.01 -20.26
N HIS A 171 34.30 4.49 -20.53
CA HIS A 171 34.06 5.51 -21.57
C HIS A 171 32.68 6.16 -21.37
N PRO A 172 32.53 7.50 -21.55
CA PRO A 172 31.26 8.18 -21.29
C PRO A 172 30.51 8.47 -22.60
N THR A 173 29.23 8.11 -22.67
CA THR A 173 28.25 8.79 -23.53
C THR A 173 26.88 8.82 -22.86
N LEU A 174 26.50 10.05 -22.53
CA LEU A 174 25.18 10.69 -22.38
C LEU A 174 23.90 9.82 -22.53
N HIS A 175 22.95 10.08 -21.62
CA HIS A 175 21.55 9.62 -21.55
C HIS A 175 21.30 8.20 -21.03
N GLU A 176 21.20 8.08 -19.71
CA GLU A 176 20.23 7.22 -19.01
C GLU A 176 20.29 7.57 -17.51
N THR A 177 19.31 8.33 -17.02
CA THR A 177 19.01 8.44 -15.57
C THR A 177 17.88 7.48 -15.27
N GLY A 178 18.14 6.19 -15.46
CA GLY A 178 17.40 5.11 -14.83
C GLY A 178 18.23 4.65 -13.64
N SER A 179 17.85 5.05 -12.43
CA SER A 179 18.37 4.42 -11.23
C SER A 179 17.76 3.02 -11.15
N GLU A 180 18.41 2.05 -11.77
CA GLU A 180 18.16 0.63 -11.53
C GLU A 180 18.54 0.34 -10.06
N LEU A 181 17.55 0.49 -9.18
CA LEU A 181 17.67 0.22 -7.75
C LEU A 181 17.76 -1.30 -7.57
N ARG A 182 18.99 -1.81 -7.58
CA ARG A 182 19.29 -3.22 -7.30
C ARG A 182 18.62 -3.63 -5.99
N ALA A 183 17.85 -4.71 -6.06
CA ALA A 183 17.22 -5.36 -4.92
C ALA A 183 18.27 -5.62 -3.81
N GLU A 184 18.20 -4.85 -2.73
CA GLU A 184 18.89 -5.18 -1.48
C GLU A 184 18.17 -6.37 -0.84
N THR A 185 18.93 -7.39 -0.44
CA THR A 185 18.46 -8.51 0.35
C THR A 185 18.01 -7.97 1.72
N PRO A 186 16.75 -8.17 2.13
CA PRO A 186 16.19 -7.52 3.31
C PRO A 186 16.93 -7.92 4.59
N GLY A 187 17.22 -6.94 5.44
CA GLY A 187 18.12 -7.11 6.58
C GLY A 187 17.80 -8.31 7.44
N SER A 188 16.53 -8.57 7.78
CA SER A 188 16.15 -9.75 8.59
C SER A 188 16.69 -11.09 8.04
N GLU A 189 16.84 -11.23 6.72
CA GLU A 189 17.49 -12.36 6.06
C GLU A 189 19.01 -12.36 6.31
N CYS A 190 19.68 -11.20 6.22
CA CYS A 190 21.09 -11.05 6.57
C CYS A 190 21.35 -11.37 8.06
N GLN A 191 20.48 -10.97 9.00
CA GLN A 191 20.64 -11.35 10.42
C GLN A 191 20.60 -12.86 10.58
N VAL A 192 19.60 -13.48 9.96
CA VAL A 192 19.34 -14.91 10.09
C VAL A 192 20.50 -15.70 9.48
N LEU A 193 20.99 -15.28 8.31
CA LEU A 193 22.12 -15.91 7.64
C LEU A 193 23.41 -15.75 8.46
N GLU A 194 23.73 -14.54 8.92
CA GLU A 194 24.92 -14.24 9.71
C GLU A 194 24.90 -14.95 11.07
N MET A 195 23.74 -15.00 11.74
CA MET A 195 23.55 -15.70 13.01
C MET A 195 23.71 -17.21 12.84
N VAL A 196 23.14 -17.79 11.79
CA VAL A 196 23.23 -19.23 11.50
C VAL A 196 24.66 -19.62 11.13
N GLU A 197 25.33 -18.84 10.29
CA GLU A 197 26.69 -19.12 9.82
C GLU A 197 27.71 -18.98 10.97
N ARG A 198 27.61 -17.92 11.79
CA ARG A 198 28.47 -17.76 12.98
C ARG A 198 28.26 -18.86 14.01
N LEU A 199 27.02 -19.26 14.26
CA LEU A 199 26.71 -20.33 15.20
C LEU A 199 27.19 -21.69 14.67
N ASP A 200 26.94 -22.01 13.39
CA ASP A 200 27.36 -23.28 12.79
C ASP A 200 28.88 -23.39 12.73
N GLU A 201 29.59 -22.31 12.41
CA GLU A 201 31.05 -22.30 12.36
C GLU A 201 31.68 -22.43 13.76
N ALA A 202 31.21 -21.65 14.74
CA ALA A 202 31.71 -21.72 16.11
C ALA A 202 31.40 -23.07 16.77
N VAL A 203 30.19 -23.61 16.55
CA VAL A 203 29.82 -24.92 17.08
C VAL A 203 30.63 -26.02 16.39
N ARG A 204 30.85 -25.96 15.08
CA ARG A 204 31.61 -27.00 14.37
C ARG A 204 33.09 -27.00 14.75
N THR A 205 33.72 -25.83 14.90
CA THR A 205 35.15 -25.71 15.26
C THR A 205 35.43 -26.03 16.72
N GLU A 206 34.65 -25.47 17.65
CA GLU A 206 34.92 -25.66 19.08
C GLU A 206 34.47 -27.04 19.59
N LEU A 207 33.35 -27.61 19.10
CA LEU A 207 32.98 -28.97 19.49
C LEU A 207 33.88 -30.04 18.89
N THR A 208 34.45 -29.84 17.69
CA THR A 208 35.42 -30.82 17.15
C THR A 208 36.67 -30.87 18.01
N THR A 209 37.18 -29.71 18.42
CA THR A 209 38.27 -29.59 19.39
C THR A 209 37.91 -30.23 20.74
N LEU A 210 36.68 -30.03 21.21
CA LEU A 210 36.20 -30.58 22.47
C LEU A 210 36.01 -32.12 22.40
N GLU A 211 35.52 -32.66 21.29
CA GLU A 211 35.38 -34.11 21.06
C GLU A 211 36.74 -34.81 21.05
N GLU A 212 37.78 -34.20 20.50
CA GLU A 212 39.15 -34.71 20.52
C GLU A 212 39.71 -34.80 21.94
N VAL A 213 39.53 -33.73 22.74
CA VAL A 213 40.01 -33.66 24.13
C VAL A 213 39.25 -34.63 25.05
N LEU A 214 37.97 -34.88 24.79
CA LEU A 214 37.09 -35.69 25.65
C LEU A 214 37.02 -37.18 25.28
N THR A 215 37.86 -37.64 24.35
CA THR A 215 37.87 -39.02 23.83
C THR A 215 37.88 -40.12 24.91
N GLN A 216 38.38 -39.84 26.11
CA GLN A 216 38.40 -40.80 27.23
C GLN A 216 37.04 -41.00 27.94
N ARG A 217 36.05 -40.13 27.73
CA ARG A 217 34.74 -40.18 28.42
C ARG A 217 33.59 -40.09 27.40
N MET A 218 33.02 -41.25 27.05
CA MET A 218 31.93 -41.33 26.07
C MET A 218 30.70 -40.47 26.44
N GLU A 219 30.39 -40.32 27.72
CA GLU A 219 29.25 -39.50 28.19
C GLU A 219 29.43 -38.01 27.85
N LEU A 220 30.65 -37.47 27.99
CA LEU A 220 30.95 -36.06 27.68
C LEU A 220 31.01 -35.83 26.16
N VAL A 221 31.51 -36.81 25.40
CA VAL A 221 31.45 -36.80 23.93
C VAL A 221 30.00 -36.87 23.43
N ALA A 222 29.13 -37.62 24.11
CA ALA A 222 27.71 -37.68 23.78
C ALA A 222 27.00 -36.34 24.04
N ALA A 223 27.34 -35.64 25.13
CA ALA A 223 26.86 -34.29 25.42
C ALA A 223 27.29 -33.28 24.34
N ALA A 224 28.56 -33.29 23.95
CA ALA A 224 29.08 -32.45 22.87
C ALA A 224 28.35 -32.72 21.54
N ARG A 225 28.23 -33.99 21.12
CA ARG A 225 27.48 -34.36 19.91
C ARG A 225 25.99 -34.01 19.98
N GLY A 226 25.41 -34.06 21.17
CA GLY A 226 24.05 -33.59 21.44
C GLY A 226 23.89 -32.10 21.17
N ALA A 227 24.80 -31.28 21.67
CA ALA A 227 24.84 -29.84 21.42
C ALA A 227 24.99 -29.52 19.92
N ARG A 228 25.86 -30.24 19.19
CA ARG A 228 26.02 -30.09 17.74
C ARG A 228 24.72 -30.30 16.96
N ARG A 229 24.00 -31.38 17.26
CA ARG A 229 22.73 -31.70 16.58
C ARG A 229 21.65 -30.65 16.84
N GLN A 230 21.61 -30.09 18.06
CA GLN A 230 20.69 -29.01 18.39
C GLN A 230 21.01 -27.73 17.62
N ALA A 231 22.31 -27.41 17.44
CA ALA A 231 22.74 -26.27 16.65
C ALA A 231 22.39 -26.43 15.16
N GLU A 232 22.63 -27.61 14.58
CA GLU A 232 22.24 -27.94 13.20
C GLU A 232 20.72 -27.85 13.00
N THR A 233 19.94 -28.31 13.99
CA THR A 233 18.47 -28.20 13.96
C THR A 233 18.03 -26.74 14.02
N MET A 234 18.64 -25.93 14.88
CA MET A 234 18.37 -24.50 14.99
C MET A 234 18.70 -23.76 13.69
N ALA A 235 19.83 -24.08 13.06
CA ALA A 235 20.24 -23.55 11.77
C ALA A 235 19.18 -23.81 10.69
N GLN A 236 18.69 -25.05 10.58
CA GLN A 236 17.65 -25.42 9.62
C GLN A 236 16.31 -24.70 9.88
N GLN A 237 15.91 -24.53 11.15
CA GLN A 237 14.66 -23.82 11.48
C GLN A 237 14.75 -22.33 11.17
N LEU A 238 15.91 -21.72 11.43
CA LEU A 238 16.17 -20.30 11.18
C LEU A 238 16.28 -20.01 9.67
N GLN A 239 16.94 -20.86 8.88
CA GLN A 239 16.96 -20.72 7.42
C GLN A 239 15.56 -20.71 6.79
N GLY A 240 14.60 -21.44 7.38
CA GLY A 240 13.20 -21.41 6.96
C GLY A 240 12.45 -20.09 7.25
N LEU A 241 13.10 -19.10 7.88
CA LEU A 241 12.58 -17.75 8.12
C LEU A 241 13.04 -16.72 7.07
N ALA A 242 13.93 -17.09 6.14
CA ALA A 242 14.41 -16.25 5.04
C ALA A 242 13.37 -16.12 3.90
N PHE A 243 12.13 -15.76 4.25
CA PHE A 243 11.00 -15.70 3.30
C PHE A 243 10.98 -14.41 2.46
N TRP A 244 11.74 -13.39 2.85
CA TRP A 244 11.69 -12.06 2.26
C TRP A 244 12.48 -11.92 0.95
N ARG A 245 13.02 -13.02 0.40
CA ARG A 245 13.89 -13.01 -0.78
C ARG A 245 13.16 -12.39 -1.99
N GLY A 246 13.54 -11.18 -2.36
CA GLY A 246 13.12 -10.53 -3.61
C GLY A 246 11.72 -9.90 -3.60
N VAL A 247 11.18 -9.48 -2.45
CA VAL A 247 9.92 -8.70 -2.43
C VAL A 247 10.17 -7.31 -3.05
N PRO A 248 9.61 -7.02 -4.25
CA PRO A 248 9.90 -5.80 -5.00
C PRO A 248 8.97 -4.63 -4.62
N LEU A 249 8.27 -4.72 -3.49
CA LEU A 249 7.44 -3.63 -3.01
C LEU A 249 8.35 -2.58 -2.38
N SER A 250 8.68 -1.54 -3.14
CA SER A 250 9.21 -0.29 -2.57
C SER A 250 8.04 0.66 -2.32
N PRO A 251 7.59 0.85 -1.07
CA PRO A 251 6.59 1.89 -0.74
C PRO A 251 7.03 3.27 -1.20
N LEU A 252 8.34 3.46 -1.40
CA LEU A 252 8.97 4.63 -1.96
C LEU A 252 8.49 4.93 -3.39
N GLN A 253 8.47 3.95 -4.29
CA GLN A 253 8.06 4.16 -5.68
C GLN A 253 6.58 4.57 -5.76
N VAL A 254 5.73 3.92 -4.96
CA VAL A 254 4.31 4.30 -4.85
C VAL A 254 4.16 5.71 -4.27
N ALA A 255 4.96 6.07 -3.26
CA ALA A 255 4.93 7.42 -2.67
C ALA A 255 5.36 8.50 -3.66
N GLU A 256 6.37 8.20 -4.48
CA GLU A 256 6.91 9.10 -5.50
C GLU A 256 5.91 9.29 -6.65
N ASP A 257 5.33 8.21 -7.16
CA ASP A 257 4.31 8.26 -8.22
C ASP A 257 3.07 9.03 -7.76
N VAL A 258 2.57 8.75 -6.54
CA VAL A 258 1.42 9.44 -5.97
C VAL A 258 1.72 10.92 -5.74
N SER A 259 2.90 11.26 -5.20
CA SER A 259 3.30 12.66 -4.99
C SER A 259 3.46 13.42 -6.30
N PHE A 260 4.02 12.76 -7.33
CA PHE A 260 4.19 13.36 -8.65
C PHE A 260 2.84 13.69 -9.28
N VAL A 261 1.91 12.72 -9.33
CA VAL A 261 0.56 12.95 -9.89
C VAL A 261 -0.18 14.04 -9.14
N GLU A 262 -0.06 14.07 -7.81
CA GLU A 262 -0.71 15.07 -6.97
C GLU A 262 -0.20 16.49 -7.22
N GLU A 263 1.11 16.66 -7.47
CA GLU A 263 1.68 17.97 -7.79
C GLU A 263 1.06 18.57 -9.07
N TYR A 264 0.91 17.76 -10.12
CA TYR A 264 0.25 18.20 -11.36
C TYR A 264 -1.24 18.45 -11.18
N ARG A 265 -1.94 17.56 -10.47
CA ARG A 265 -3.38 17.69 -10.19
C ARG A 265 -3.64 19.00 -9.43
N TRP A 266 -2.96 19.19 -8.31
CA TRP A 266 -3.11 20.37 -7.46
C TRP A 266 -2.81 21.66 -8.23
N LEU A 267 -1.70 21.70 -8.98
CA LEU A 267 -1.30 22.87 -9.77
C LEU A 267 -2.31 23.19 -10.87
N ALA A 268 -2.84 22.16 -11.56
CA ALA A 268 -3.88 22.33 -12.57
C ALA A 268 -5.16 22.94 -11.99
N TYR A 269 -5.61 22.49 -10.80
CA TYR A 269 -6.75 23.08 -10.09
C TYR A 269 -6.53 24.54 -9.72
N VAL A 270 -5.37 24.85 -9.13
CA VAL A 270 -5.05 26.22 -8.73
C VAL A 270 -4.97 27.15 -9.96
N LEU A 271 -4.40 26.68 -11.06
CA LEU A 271 -4.36 27.41 -12.34
C LEU A 271 -5.77 27.66 -12.90
N LEU A 272 -6.65 26.65 -12.86
CA LEU A 272 -8.03 26.77 -13.32
C LEU A 272 -8.81 27.79 -12.47
N LEU A 273 -8.69 27.72 -11.14
CA LEU A 273 -9.34 28.65 -10.21
C LEU A 273 -8.80 30.07 -10.35
N LEU A 274 -7.49 30.22 -10.58
CA LEU A 274 -6.87 31.53 -10.85
C LEU A 274 -7.38 32.12 -12.17
N LEU A 275 -7.50 31.30 -13.21
CA LEU A 275 -8.04 31.73 -14.50
C LEU A 275 -9.50 32.18 -14.35
N GLU A 276 -10.31 31.46 -13.55
CA GLU A 276 -11.68 31.84 -13.22
C GLU A 276 -11.75 33.19 -12.48
N LEU A 277 -10.89 33.40 -11.48
CA LEU A 277 -10.77 34.67 -10.76
C LEU A 277 -10.38 35.84 -11.69
N LEU A 278 -9.42 35.63 -12.59
CA LEU A 278 -9.00 36.64 -13.56
C LEU A 278 -10.14 37.01 -14.51
N VAL A 279 -10.84 36.01 -15.04
CA VAL A 279 -12.00 36.21 -15.91
C VAL A 279 -13.11 36.98 -15.18
N CYS A 280 -13.39 36.65 -13.91
CA CYS A 280 -14.33 37.40 -13.08
C CYS A 280 -13.90 38.87 -12.92
N LEU A 281 -12.63 39.13 -12.61
CA LEU A 281 -12.09 40.48 -12.40
C LEU A 281 -12.14 41.32 -13.69
N PHE A 282 -11.73 40.75 -14.83
CA PHE A 282 -11.79 41.46 -16.10
C PHE A 282 -13.23 41.67 -16.60
N THR A 283 -14.16 40.78 -16.27
CA THR A 283 -15.59 40.97 -16.53
C THR A 283 -16.13 42.15 -15.72
N LEU A 284 -15.80 42.25 -14.43
CA LEU A 284 -16.15 43.41 -13.59
C LEU A 284 -15.53 44.70 -14.11
N LEU A 285 -14.26 44.66 -14.57
CA LEU A 285 -13.60 45.82 -15.18
C LEU A 285 -14.27 46.25 -16.50
N GLY A 286 -14.67 45.29 -17.33
CA GLY A 286 -15.43 45.53 -18.56
C GLY A 286 -16.76 46.22 -18.29
N LEU A 287 -17.47 45.77 -17.25
CA LEU A 287 -18.71 46.40 -16.79
C LEU A 287 -18.48 47.81 -16.23
N ALA A 288 -17.47 47.99 -15.38
CA ALA A 288 -17.14 49.28 -14.76
C ALA A 288 -16.70 50.34 -15.78
N ARG A 289 -15.92 49.93 -16.80
CA ARG A 289 -15.46 50.82 -17.89
C ARG A 289 -16.44 50.92 -19.05
N GLN A 290 -17.58 50.22 -18.98
CA GLN A 290 -18.56 50.10 -20.08
C GLN A 290 -17.94 49.71 -21.43
N SER A 291 -16.81 48.98 -21.42
CA SER A 291 -16.10 48.58 -22.64
C SER A 291 -16.75 47.34 -23.26
N LYS A 292 -17.45 47.53 -24.37
CA LYS A 292 -18.18 46.46 -25.08
C LYS A 292 -17.24 45.32 -25.52
N TRP A 293 -16.08 45.68 -26.07
CA TRP A 293 -15.08 44.71 -26.54
C TRP A 293 -14.51 43.86 -25.40
N LEU A 294 -14.20 44.48 -24.26
CA LEU A 294 -13.66 43.76 -23.10
C LEU A 294 -14.68 42.75 -22.57
N VAL A 295 -15.97 43.14 -22.46
CA VAL A 295 -17.03 42.23 -21.99
C VAL A 295 -17.25 41.06 -22.96
N ILE A 296 -17.24 41.30 -24.28
CA ILE A 296 -17.41 40.23 -25.28
C ILE A 296 -16.27 39.21 -25.19
N VAL A 297 -15.02 39.68 -25.18
CA VAL A 297 -13.84 38.79 -25.09
C VAL A 297 -13.86 38.00 -23.78
N MET A 298 -14.17 38.65 -22.66
CA MET A 298 -14.20 37.97 -21.36
C MET A 298 -15.35 36.97 -21.27
N THR A 299 -16.50 37.21 -21.91
CA THR A 299 -17.62 36.26 -21.91
C THR A 299 -17.28 34.98 -22.69
N VAL A 300 -16.53 35.09 -23.80
CA VAL A 300 -16.02 33.92 -24.53
C VAL A 300 -15.02 33.14 -23.67
N MET A 301 -14.12 33.84 -22.97
CA MET A 301 -13.20 33.21 -22.03
C MET A 301 -13.93 32.57 -20.84
N SER A 302 -14.98 33.20 -20.29
CA SER A 302 -15.82 32.63 -19.24
C SER A 302 -16.50 31.35 -19.68
N LEU A 303 -16.97 31.28 -20.92
CA LEU A 303 -17.56 30.06 -21.48
C LEU A 303 -16.54 28.91 -21.52
N LEU A 304 -15.32 29.20 -21.97
CA LEU A 304 -14.24 28.22 -22.02
C LEU A 304 -13.88 27.72 -20.61
N VAL A 305 -13.66 28.64 -19.67
CA VAL A 305 -13.34 28.31 -18.28
C VAL A 305 -14.47 27.50 -17.63
N LEU A 306 -15.73 27.89 -17.85
CA LEU A 306 -16.89 27.17 -17.35
C LEU A 306 -16.94 25.72 -17.84
N VAL A 307 -16.64 25.47 -19.12
CA VAL A 307 -16.57 24.11 -19.67
C VAL A 307 -15.43 23.32 -19.00
N LEU A 308 -14.27 23.93 -18.79
CA LEU A 308 -13.14 23.30 -18.11
C LEU A 308 -13.47 23.02 -16.63
N SER A 309 -14.11 23.92 -15.90
CA SER A 309 -14.52 23.75 -14.51
C SER A 309 -15.53 22.61 -14.35
N TRP A 310 -16.54 22.52 -15.22
CA TRP A 310 -17.49 21.39 -15.21
C TRP A 310 -16.85 20.07 -15.63
N GLY A 311 -15.90 20.10 -16.58
CA GLY A 311 -15.12 18.93 -16.97
C GLY A 311 -14.25 18.40 -15.81
N SER A 312 -13.59 19.31 -15.09
CA SER A 312 -12.79 19.01 -13.90
C SER A 312 -13.65 18.40 -12.80
N MET A 313 -14.79 19.02 -12.49
CA MET A 313 -15.75 18.50 -11.50
C MET A 313 -16.27 17.11 -11.87
N GLY A 314 -16.52 16.86 -13.16
CA GLY A 314 -16.92 15.54 -13.65
C GLY A 314 -15.83 14.48 -13.46
N LEU A 315 -14.57 14.84 -13.68
CA LEU A 315 -13.44 13.95 -13.46
C LEU A 315 -13.28 13.60 -11.96
N GLU A 316 -13.41 14.58 -11.05
CA GLU A 316 -13.34 14.33 -9.60
C GLU A 316 -14.49 13.48 -9.09
N ALA A 317 -15.70 13.70 -9.62
CA ALA A 317 -16.82 12.87 -9.25
C ALA A 317 -16.60 11.40 -9.69
N ALA A 318 -15.97 11.17 -10.84
CA ALA A 318 -15.62 9.83 -11.31
C ALA A 318 -14.50 9.18 -10.46
N THR A 319 -13.45 9.93 -10.12
CA THR A 319 -12.39 9.43 -9.24
C THR A 319 -12.92 9.16 -7.83
N ALA A 320 -13.82 9.99 -7.31
CA ALA A 320 -14.46 9.80 -6.01
C ALA A 320 -15.32 8.53 -5.96
N VAL A 321 -16.06 8.21 -7.02
CA VAL A 321 -16.80 6.94 -7.11
C VAL A 321 -15.85 5.74 -7.05
N GLY A 322 -14.76 5.77 -7.84
CA GLY A 322 -13.77 4.69 -7.83
C GLY A 322 -13.04 4.55 -6.48
N LEU A 323 -12.69 5.68 -5.84
CA LEU A 323 -12.08 5.71 -4.52
C LEU A 323 -13.04 5.21 -3.43
N SER A 324 -14.34 5.52 -3.54
CA SER A 324 -15.35 5.05 -2.59
C SER A 324 -15.49 3.52 -2.59
N ASP A 325 -15.51 2.90 -3.78
CA ASP A 325 -15.54 1.44 -3.92
C ASP A 325 -14.31 0.79 -3.29
N PHE A 326 -13.13 1.39 -3.51
CA PHE A 326 -11.89 0.95 -2.87
C PHE A 326 -11.96 1.07 -1.33
N CYS A 327 -12.48 2.19 -0.83
CA CYS A 327 -12.61 2.47 0.60
C CYS A 327 -13.64 1.58 1.32
N SER A 328 -14.54 0.91 0.59
CA SER A 328 -15.47 -0.04 1.19
C SER A 328 -14.77 -1.29 1.76
N SER A 329 -13.67 -1.74 1.15
CA SER A 329 -12.93 -2.92 1.62
C SER A 329 -11.44 -2.93 1.19
N PRO A 330 -10.65 -1.93 1.62
CA PRO A 330 -9.29 -1.72 1.12
C PRO A 330 -8.34 -2.88 1.44
N ASP A 331 -8.52 -3.53 2.59
CA ASP A 331 -7.67 -4.63 3.04
C ASP A 331 -7.66 -5.79 2.04
N SER A 332 -8.83 -6.19 1.55
CA SER A 332 -8.96 -7.31 0.61
C SER A 332 -8.23 -7.06 -0.72
N TYR A 333 -8.30 -5.83 -1.22
CA TYR A 333 -7.65 -5.43 -2.46
C TYR A 333 -6.12 -5.44 -2.30
N ILE A 334 -5.61 -4.82 -1.22
CA ILE A 334 -4.18 -4.74 -0.97
C ILE A 334 -3.61 -6.12 -0.69
N LEU A 335 -4.31 -6.97 0.06
CA LEU A 335 -3.88 -8.35 0.31
C LEU A 335 -3.79 -9.16 -0.99
N ASN A 336 -4.78 -9.06 -1.87
CA ASN A 336 -4.77 -9.79 -3.14
C ASN A 336 -3.66 -9.29 -4.08
N LEU A 337 -3.49 -7.97 -4.18
CA LEU A 337 -2.45 -7.34 -5.00
C LEU A 337 -1.05 -7.68 -4.51
N THR A 338 -0.81 -7.57 -3.19
CA THR A 338 0.48 -7.91 -2.61
C THR A 338 0.77 -9.41 -2.70
N GLN A 339 -0.24 -10.28 -2.60
CA GLN A 339 -0.06 -11.71 -2.83
C GLN A 339 0.34 -12.03 -4.29
N GLU A 340 -0.25 -11.34 -5.27
CA GLU A 340 0.08 -11.51 -6.69
C GLU A 340 1.51 -11.04 -7.01
N GLU A 341 1.90 -9.87 -6.49
CA GLU A 341 3.21 -9.25 -6.75
C GLU A 341 4.37 -9.91 -5.98
N THR A 342 4.11 -10.45 -4.78
CA THR A 342 5.17 -11.00 -3.90
C THR A 342 5.18 -12.52 -3.80
N GLY A 343 4.10 -13.19 -4.19
CA GLY A 343 3.94 -14.63 -4.02
C GLY A 343 3.90 -15.11 -2.56
N LEU A 344 3.77 -14.19 -1.59
CA LEU A 344 3.68 -14.53 -0.17
C LEU A 344 2.39 -15.30 0.14
N SER A 345 2.46 -16.20 1.13
CA SER A 345 1.27 -16.92 1.57
C SER A 345 0.27 -15.98 2.26
N SER A 346 -1.02 -16.20 1.99
CA SER A 346 -2.12 -15.40 2.54
C SER A 346 -2.09 -15.32 4.07
N ASP A 347 -1.63 -16.38 4.76
CA ASP A 347 -1.54 -16.43 6.23
C ASP A 347 -0.48 -15.44 6.80
N ILE A 348 0.67 -15.33 6.14
CA ILE A 348 1.74 -14.40 6.55
C ILE A 348 1.27 -12.96 6.34
N LEU A 349 0.63 -12.72 5.20
CA LEU A 349 0.12 -11.43 4.82
C LEU A 349 -0.99 -10.95 5.78
N ASN A 350 -1.97 -11.80 6.05
CA ASN A 350 -3.03 -11.53 7.03
C ASN A 350 -2.49 -11.26 8.43
N TYR A 351 -1.45 -11.98 8.86
CA TYR A 351 -0.80 -11.74 10.15
C TYR A 351 -0.22 -10.33 10.27
N TYR A 352 0.48 -9.84 9.24
CA TYR A 352 1.09 -8.51 9.25
C TYR A 352 0.09 -7.37 9.01
N PHE A 353 -0.91 -7.57 8.14
CA PHE A 353 -1.91 -6.55 7.82
C PHE A 353 -2.96 -6.37 8.93
N LEU A 354 -3.55 -7.46 9.44
CA LEU A 354 -4.63 -7.37 10.43
C LEU A 354 -4.12 -7.23 11.89
N CYS A 355 -2.98 -7.86 12.20
CA CYS A 355 -2.33 -7.84 13.53
C CYS A 355 -3.28 -7.88 14.74
N ASN A 356 -4.27 -8.78 14.69
CA ASN A 356 -5.28 -8.95 15.73
C ASN A 356 -4.94 -10.15 16.64
N GLN A 357 -5.47 -10.18 17.87
CA GLN A 357 -5.34 -11.29 18.82
C GLN A 357 -5.87 -12.63 18.28
N ALA A 358 -6.78 -12.57 17.30
CA ALA A 358 -7.34 -13.75 16.64
C ALA A 358 -6.36 -14.43 15.66
N VAL A 359 -5.30 -13.74 15.22
CA VAL A 359 -4.34 -14.26 14.23
C VAL A 359 -3.05 -14.66 14.95
N SER A 360 -2.69 -15.93 14.88
CA SER A 360 -1.47 -16.47 15.48
C SER A 360 -0.24 -16.16 14.63
N ASN A 361 0.92 -15.99 15.27
CA ASN A 361 2.17 -15.78 14.56
C ASN A 361 2.55 -17.05 13.77
N PRO A 362 2.65 -16.98 12.42
CA PRO A 362 2.96 -18.15 11.59
C PRO A 362 4.37 -18.70 11.87
N PHE A 363 5.26 -17.89 12.44
CA PHE A 363 6.62 -18.28 12.81
C PHE A 363 6.74 -18.81 14.24
N GLN A 364 5.66 -18.79 15.02
CA GLN A 364 5.68 -19.13 16.45
C GLN A 364 6.28 -20.53 16.70
N GLN A 365 5.91 -21.51 15.87
CA GLN A 365 6.41 -22.87 16.02
C GLN A 365 7.94 -22.95 15.80
N ARG A 366 8.46 -22.33 14.73
CA ARG A 366 9.89 -22.31 14.44
C ARG A 366 10.67 -21.57 15.51
N LEU A 367 10.19 -20.39 15.92
CA LEU A 367 10.81 -19.60 17.00
C LEU A 367 10.86 -20.39 18.31
N THR A 368 9.77 -21.07 18.67
CA THR A 368 9.73 -21.87 19.90
C THR A 368 10.70 -23.07 19.83
N LEU A 369 10.82 -23.71 18.66
CA LEU A 369 11.77 -24.80 18.46
C LEU A 369 13.22 -24.33 18.54
N SER A 370 13.55 -23.21 17.87
CA SER A 370 14.89 -22.60 17.94
C SER A 370 15.25 -22.16 19.36
N GLN A 371 14.30 -21.57 20.10
CA GLN A 371 14.53 -21.15 21.49
C GLN A 371 14.76 -22.36 22.42
N ARG A 372 14.03 -23.46 22.23
CA ARG A 372 14.27 -24.70 22.98
C ARG A 372 15.62 -25.32 22.65
N ALA A 373 16.00 -25.34 21.36
CA ALA A 373 17.31 -25.84 20.94
C ALA A 373 18.44 -25.03 21.58
N LEU A 374 18.34 -23.71 21.58
CA LEU A 374 19.31 -22.82 22.20
C LEU A 374 19.45 -23.05 23.71
N ALA A 375 18.33 -23.14 24.44
CA ALA A 375 18.32 -23.44 25.87
C ALA A 375 18.94 -24.82 26.19
N ASN A 376 18.68 -25.81 25.34
CA ASN A 376 19.27 -27.14 25.47
C ASN A 376 20.79 -27.11 25.27
N ILE A 377 21.30 -26.38 24.27
CA ILE A 377 22.74 -26.22 24.05
C ILE A 377 23.38 -25.58 25.29
N HIS A 378 22.78 -24.51 25.82
CA HIS A 378 23.27 -23.83 27.02
C HIS A 378 23.33 -24.77 28.23
N SER A 379 22.29 -25.58 28.45
CA SER A 379 22.28 -26.58 29.52
C SER A 379 23.35 -27.68 29.34
N GLN A 380 23.59 -28.14 28.10
CA GLN A 380 24.63 -29.13 27.82
C GLN A 380 26.02 -28.56 28.06
N LEU A 381 26.25 -27.30 27.67
CA LEU A 381 27.52 -26.61 27.81
C LEU A 381 27.86 -26.32 29.28
N GLN A 382 26.88 -25.89 30.09
CA GLN A 382 27.05 -25.76 31.55
C GLN A 382 27.34 -27.10 32.23
N GLY A 383 26.75 -28.20 31.74
CA GLY A 383 27.07 -29.55 32.22
C GLY A 383 28.52 -29.94 31.92
N LEU A 384 28.95 -29.70 30.67
CA LEU A 384 30.34 -29.89 30.23
C LEU A 384 31.31 -29.02 31.03
N GLU A 385 30.98 -27.77 31.34
CA GLU A 385 31.82 -26.91 32.17
C GLU A 385 32.03 -27.51 33.56
N ARG A 386 30.95 -27.90 34.24
CA ARG A 386 31.00 -28.43 35.61
C ARG A 386 31.72 -29.77 35.71
N GLU A 387 31.53 -30.66 34.73
CA GLU A 387 32.03 -32.03 34.80
C GLU A 387 33.34 -32.24 34.05
N ALA A 388 33.53 -31.58 32.91
CA ALA A 388 34.69 -31.77 32.06
C ALA A 388 35.86 -30.87 32.43
N VAL A 389 35.65 -29.59 32.77
CA VAL A 389 36.74 -28.62 33.04
C VAL A 389 37.63 -29.02 34.23
N PRO A 390 37.10 -29.54 35.37
CA PRO A 390 37.94 -29.99 36.47
C PRO A 390 38.84 -31.19 36.12
N GLN A 391 38.45 -31.97 35.11
CA GLN A 391 39.14 -33.20 34.70
C GLN A 391 40.02 -32.98 33.48
N PHE A 392 39.65 -32.05 32.61
CA PHE A 392 40.31 -31.69 31.36
C PHE A 392 40.44 -30.17 31.29
N PRO A 393 41.47 -29.57 31.92
CA PRO A 393 41.64 -28.11 31.92
C PRO A 393 41.83 -27.53 30.50
N SER A 394 42.28 -28.35 29.54
CA SER A 394 42.37 -27.99 28.12
C SER A 394 41.01 -27.74 27.45
N ALA A 395 39.91 -28.25 28.01
CA ALA A 395 38.55 -28.05 27.53
C ALA A 395 37.95 -26.68 27.91
N GLN A 396 38.60 -25.93 28.81
CA GLN A 396 38.08 -24.65 29.32
C GLN A 396 37.96 -23.58 28.23
N LYS A 397 38.96 -23.46 27.34
CA LYS A 397 38.96 -22.43 26.30
C LYS A 397 37.83 -22.63 25.27
N PRO A 398 37.61 -23.84 24.71
CA PRO A 398 36.49 -24.09 23.81
C PRO A 398 35.11 -23.85 24.44
N VAL A 399 34.93 -24.28 25.69
CA VAL A 399 33.66 -24.11 26.41
C VAL A 399 33.32 -22.63 26.61
N LEU A 400 34.29 -21.81 27.02
CA LEU A 400 34.09 -20.36 27.20
C LEU A 400 33.82 -19.64 25.87
N SER A 401 34.50 -20.03 24.79
CA SER A 401 34.27 -19.44 23.45
C SER A 401 32.87 -19.78 22.90
N LEU A 402 32.40 -21.00 23.15
CA LEU A 402 31.03 -21.41 22.82
C LEU A 402 29.99 -20.65 23.64
N GLU A 403 30.23 -20.45 24.94
CA GLU A 403 29.31 -19.72 25.80
C GLU A 403 29.17 -18.25 25.38
N GLU A 404 30.29 -17.61 25.03
CA GLU A 404 30.30 -16.24 24.48
C GLU A 404 29.49 -16.15 23.17
N THR A 405 29.72 -17.09 22.25
CA THR A 405 28.99 -17.14 20.98
C THR A 405 27.50 -17.37 21.18
N LEU A 406 27.12 -18.26 22.12
CA LEU A 406 25.71 -18.52 22.43
C LEU A 406 25.03 -17.33 23.09
N ASN A 407 25.73 -16.55 23.92
CA ASN A 407 25.19 -15.34 24.54
C ASN A 407 24.91 -14.25 23.49
N VAL A 408 25.82 -14.07 22.52
CA VAL A 408 25.60 -13.18 21.36
C VAL A 408 24.44 -13.68 20.49
N THR A 409 24.35 -14.99 20.30
CA THR A 409 23.28 -15.67 19.55
C THR A 409 21.92 -15.47 20.25
N GLU A 410 21.84 -15.58 21.58
CA GLU A 410 20.61 -15.35 22.35
C GLU A 410 20.12 -13.91 22.23
N GLY A 411 21.02 -12.93 22.36
CA GLY A 411 20.68 -11.52 22.15
C GLY A 411 20.15 -11.24 20.74
N SER A 412 20.81 -11.81 19.73
CA SER A 412 20.39 -11.69 18.31
C SER A 412 19.04 -12.35 18.06
N PHE A 413 18.78 -13.50 18.66
CA PHE A 413 17.50 -14.22 18.57
C PHE A 413 16.35 -13.41 19.15
N HIS A 414 16.54 -12.78 20.33
CA HIS A 414 15.53 -11.91 20.93
C HIS A 414 15.19 -10.72 20.03
N GLN A 415 16.19 -10.12 19.38
CA GLN A 415 15.98 -9.03 18.44
C GLN A 415 15.22 -9.51 17.20
N LEU A 416 15.56 -10.68 16.66
CA LEU A 416 14.85 -11.30 15.53
C LEU A 416 13.37 -11.57 15.86
N VAL A 417 13.06 -12.09 17.05
CA VAL A 417 11.68 -12.32 17.52
C VAL A 417 10.88 -11.02 17.55
N ALA A 418 11.49 -9.92 18.01
CA ALA A 418 10.86 -8.61 18.03
C ALA A 418 10.56 -8.07 16.63
N LEU A 419 11.47 -8.29 15.67
CA LEU A 419 11.32 -7.88 14.28
C LEU A 419 10.24 -8.68 13.53
N LEU A 420 10.11 -9.97 13.81
CA LEU A 420 9.09 -10.83 13.20
C LEU A 420 7.67 -10.56 13.72
N HIS A 421 7.52 -9.76 14.77
CA HIS A 421 6.22 -9.47 15.37
C HIS A 421 5.40 -8.49 14.51
N CYS A 422 4.11 -8.80 14.31
CA CYS A 422 3.26 -7.98 13.42
C CYS A 422 3.18 -6.50 13.79
N ARG A 423 3.32 -6.15 15.08
CA ARG A 423 3.24 -4.76 15.58
C ARG A 423 4.29 -3.82 14.99
N GLY A 424 5.44 -4.33 14.55
CA GLY A 424 6.46 -3.49 13.92
C GLY A 424 5.96 -2.92 12.59
N LEU A 425 5.46 -3.81 11.71
CA LEU A 425 4.98 -3.45 10.38
C LEU A 425 3.55 -2.85 10.43
N HIS A 426 2.66 -3.40 11.27
CA HIS A 426 1.29 -2.92 11.44
C HIS A 426 1.19 -1.51 12.02
N LYS A 427 2.26 -0.93 12.58
CA LYS A 427 2.23 0.51 12.91
C LYS A 427 2.26 1.41 11.69
N VAL A 428 2.68 0.89 10.54
CA VAL A 428 2.95 1.68 9.35
C VAL A 428 1.98 1.37 8.20
N THR A 429 1.40 0.16 8.19
CA THR A 429 0.49 -0.30 7.13
C THR A 429 -0.97 0.22 7.20
N PRO A 430 -1.65 0.32 8.36
CA PRO A 430 -3.08 0.67 8.44
C PRO A 430 -3.38 2.15 8.70
N VAL A 431 -2.38 2.99 8.98
CA VAL A 431 -2.58 4.43 9.27
C VAL A 431 -2.94 5.29 8.03
N PRO A 432 -2.46 5.01 6.80
CA PRO A 432 -2.73 5.90 5.66
C PRO A 432 -4.11 5.72 5.01
N LEU A 433 -4.61 4.49 4.91
CA LEU A 433 -5.82 4.17 4.12
C LEU A 433 -7.11 4.71 4.73
N PRO A 434 -7.38 4.57 6.04
CA PRO A 434 -8.57 5.14 6.66
C PRO A 434 -8.62 6.66 6.53
N LYS A 435 -7.46 7.33 6.52
CA LYS A 435 -7.37 8.79 6.37
C LYS A 435 -7.56 9.27 4.94
N LEU A 436 -6.98 8.57 3.96
CA LEU A 436 -7.27 8.82 2.55
C LEU A 436 -8.76 8.64 2.27
N CYS A 437 -9.34 7.59 2.86
CA CYS A 437 -10.76 7.29 2.74
C CYS A 437 -11.64 8.30 3.47
N SER A 438 -11.28 8.81 4.65
CA SER A 438 -12.12 9.78 5.37
C SER A 438 -11.99 11.23 4.88
N GLN A 439 -10.84 11.61 4.31
CA GLN A 439 -10.59 12.99 3.85
C GLN A 439 -10.78 13.19 2.33
N GLY A 440 -10.84 12.10 1.56
CA GLY A 440 -11.10 12.13 0.12
C GLY A 440 -12.55 12.48 -0.21
N SER A 441 -12.92 13.76 -0.07
CA SER A 441 -14.04 14.50 -0.68
C SER A 441 -15.47 13.91 -0.73
N LEU A 442 -15.74 12.65 -0.36
CA LEU A 442 -17.06 12.02 -0.50
C LEU A 442 -17.39 10.90 0.50
N CYS A 443 -16.48 10.46 1.37
CA CYS A 443 -16.85 9.50 2.41
C CYS A 443 -17.59 10.22 3.54
N LEU A 444 -18.92 10.17 3.48
CA LEU A 444 -19.72 10.22 4.69
C LEU A 444 -19.24 9.07 5.58
N ASP A 445 -18.68 9.40 6.75
CA ASP A 445 -18.45 8.43 7.81
C ASP A 445 -19.73 7.59 8.01
N PRO A 446 -19.68 6.26 7.90
CA PRO A 446 -20.83 5.41 8.19
C PRO A 446 -21.18 5.36 9.69
N GLU A 447 -20.44 6.06 10.56
CA GLU A 447 -20.66 6.13 12.01
C GLU A 447 -21.38 7.39 12.49
N THR A 448 -21.97 8.21 11.60
CA THR A 448 -22.84 9.35 11.99
C THR A 448 -24.21 9.32 11.34
#